data_AF-A0A7T4AZF4-F1
#
_entry.id   AF-A0A7T4AZF4-F1
#
_cell.length_a   1.000
_cell.length_b   1.000
_cell.length_c   1.000
_cell.angle_alpha   90.00
_cell.angle_beta   90.00
_cell.angle_gamma   90.00
#
_symmetry.space_group_name_H-M   'P 1'
#
loop_
_entity.id
_entity.type
_entity.pdbx_description
1 polymer ?
#
loop_
_entity_poly.entity_id
_entity_poly.type
_entity_poly.pdbx_seq_one_letter_code
_entity_poly.pdbx_strand_id
1 'polypeptide(L)'
;MQPKIRVLCVQPSSVMARFAFLGVALRWSLGATPRPARLRIGPHDLAPVGSEAAFWMFALRHALSSQSVLITRGDHWDVAASIDGDEIRAFGRKFALRQCL
;
A
#
# COMPACT_ATOMS: atom_id res chain seq x y z
N MET A 1 -6.06 17.86 14.75
CA MET A 1 -5.00 16.84 14.95
C MET A 1 -4.26 16.64 13.65
N GLN A 2 -2.93 16.74 13.63
CA GLN A 2 -2.16 16.47 12.39
C GLN A 2 -2.27 14.98 12.04
N PRO A 3 -2.44 14.62 10.76
CA PRO A 3 -2.57 13.23 10.36
C PRO A 3 -1.26 12.48 10.63
N LYS A 4 -1.30 11.53 11.58
CA LYS A 4 -0.16 10.71 11.99
C LYS A 4 0.18 9.70 10.89
N ILE A 5 1.48 9.53 10.61
CA ILE A 5 1.98 8.43 9.77
C ILE A 5 1.78 7.12 10.52
N ARG A 6 1.19 6.12 9.86
CA ARG A 6 1.05 4.76 10.39
C ARG A 6 1.65 3.76 9.43
N VAL A 7 2.15 2.67 9.98
CA VAL A 7 2.69 1.54 9.24
C VAL A 7 1.77 0.36 9.49
N LEU A 8 1.17 -0.18 8.43
CA LEU A 8 0.26 -1.33 8.50
C LEU A 8 0.91 -2.51 7.81
N CYS A 9 1.04 -3.62 8.51
CA CYS A 9 1.47 -4.88 7.91
C CYS A 9 0.25 -5.61 7.33
N VAL A 10 0.30 -5.95 6.05
CA VAL A 10 -0.76 -6.67 5.36
C VAL A 10 -0.25 -8.05 4.99
N GLN A 11 -0.88 -9.05 5.59
CA GLN A 11 -0.61 -10.46 5.35
C GLN A 11 -1.89 -11.11 4.82
N PRO A 12 -1.86 -11.77 3.66
CA PRO A 12 -3.01 -12.44 3.08
C PRO A 12 -3.37 -13.68 3.92
N SER A 13 -4.65 -13.86 4.20
CA SER A 13 -5.17 -15.02 4.95
C SER A 13 -5.29 -16.29 4.11
N SER A 14 -5.15 -16.19 2.79
CA SER A 14 -5.26 -17.31 1.85
C SER A 14 -4.39 -17.08 0.61
N VAL A 15 -4.16 -18.16 -0.15
CA VAL A 15 -3.41 -18.09 -1.41
C VAL A 15 -4.09 -17.15 -2.40
N MET A 16 -5.43 -17.17 -2.50
CA MET A 16 -6.15 -16.25 -3.38
C MET A 16 -6.03 -14.79 -2.93
N ALA A 17 -6.05 -14.52 -1.62
CA ALA A 17 -5.94 -13.16 -1.10
C ALA A 17 -4.61 -12.48 -1.48
N ARG A 18 -3.54 -13.27 -1.73
CA ARG A 18 -2.26 -12.76 -2.24
C ARG A 18 -2.39 -12.01 -3.56
N PHE A 19 -3.35 -12.40 -4.40
CA PHE A 19 -3.55 -11.84 -5.74
C PHE A 19 -4.60 -10.73 -5.77
N ALA A 20 -5.17 -10.33 -4.63
CA ALA A 20 -6.24 -9.33 -4.58
C ALA A 20 -5.81 -7.99 -5.22
N PHE A 21 -4.63 -7.48 -4.85
CA PHE A 21 -4.10 -6.24 -5.42
C PHE A 21 -3.75 -6.39 -6.92
N LEU A 22 -3.28 -7.56 -7.35
CA LEU A 22 -3.02 -7.83 -8.76
C LEU A 22 -4.30 -7.81 -9.58
N GLY A 23 -5.38 -8.40 -9.06
CA GLY A 23 -6.70 -8.34 -9.69
C GLY A 23 -7.20 -6.91 -9.86
N VAL A 24 -6.99 -6.05 -8.86
CA VAL A 24 -7.31 -4.61 -8.96
C VAL A 24 -6.46 -3.93 -10.03
N ALA A 25 -5.14 -4.18 -10.03
CA ALA A 25 -4.21 -3.60 -10.99
C ALA A 25 -4.58 -3.98 -12.44
N LEU A 26 -4.87 -5.27 -12.67
CA LEU A 26 -5.31 -5.79 -13.97
C LEU A 26 -6.60 -5.12 -14.45
N ARG A 27 -7.63 -5.07 -13.60
CA ARG A 27 -8.92 -4.47 -13.96
C ARG A 27 -8.80 -2.97 -14.26
N TRP A 28 -7.94 -2.28 -13.51
CA TRP A 28 -7.62 -0.88 -13.78
C TRP A 28 -6.92 -0.70 -15.13
N SER A 29 -5.83 -1.44 -15.41
CA SER A 29 -5.08 -1.31 -16.66
C SER A 29 -5.89 -1.68 -17.90
N LEU A 30 -6.82 -2.64 -17.78
CA LEU A 30 -7.71 -3.04 -18.87
C LEU A 30 -8.90 -2.08 -19.07
N GLY A 31 -9.04 -1.03 -18.24
CA GLY A 31 -10.17 -0.10 -18.29
C GLY A 31 -11.50 -0.70 -17.83
N ALA A 32 -11.50 -1.93 -17.30
CA ALA A 32 -12.69 -2.58 -16.75
C ALA A 32 -13.19 -1.91 -15.46
N THR A 33 -12.30 -1.21 -14.75
CA THR A 33 -12.63 -0.35 -13.62
C THR A 33 -11.83 0.95 -13.69
N PRO A 34 -12.39 2.09 -13.24
CA PRO A 34 -11.62 3.31 -13.10
C PRO A 34 -10.50 3.13 -12.06
N ARG A 35 -9.56 4.07 -12.02
CA ARG A 35 -8.52 4.14 -10.98
C ARG A 35 -9.16 3.93 -9.60
N PRO A 36 -8.64 3.00 -8.76
CA PRO A 36 -9.22 2.72 -7.46
C PRO A 36 -9.18 3.98 -6.59
N ALA A 37 -10.35 4.52 -6.26
CA ALA A 37 -10.47 5.70 -5.41
C ALA A 37 -10.23 5.37 -3.93
N ARG A 38 -10.74 4.22 -3.48
CA ARG A 38 -10.55 3.67 -2.14
C ARG A 38 -10.49 2.15 -2.20
N LEU A 39 -9.69 1.55 -1.34
CA LEU A 39 -9.55 0.10 -1.19
C LEU A 39 -9.72 -0.27 0.28
N ARG A 40 -10.57 -1.27 0.50
CA ARG A 40 -10.79 -1.83 1.83
C ARG A 40 -9.76 -2.91 2.11
N ILE A 41 -8.92 -2.67 3.12
CA ILE A 41 -7.79 -3.51 3.51
C ILE A 41 -7.97 -3.84 4.99
N GLY A 42 -8.57 -4.99 5.26
CA GLY A 42 -9.04 -5.36 6.60
C GLY A 42 -10.08 -4.35 7.11
N PRO A 43 -9.88 -3.75 8.30
CA PRO A 43 -10.77 -2.73 8.85
C PRO A 43 -10.51 -1.32 8.28
N HIS A 44 -9.47 -1.14 7.46
CA HIS A 44 -9.08 0.16 6.94
C HIS A 44 -9.67 0.39 5.55
N ASP A 45 -10.17 1.59 5.30
CA ASP A 45 -10.60 2.03 3.97
C ASP A 45 -9.71 3.18 3.50
N LEU A 46 -8.81 2.87 2.56
CA LEU A 46 -7.65 3.71 2.23
C LEU A 46 -7.66 4.12 0.75
N ALA A 47 -7.40 5.40 0.50
CA ALA A 47 -7.21 5.95 -0.84
C ALA A 47 -5.75 5.73 -1.31
N PRO A 48 -5.51 4.95 -2.40
CA PRO A 48 -4.17 4.74 -2.92
C PRO A 48 -3.64 6.00 -3.65
N VAL A 49 -2.52 6.52 -3.16
CA VAL A 49 -1.80 7.66 -3.72
C VAL A 49 -0.53 7.18 -4.41
N GLY A 50 -0.36 7.59 -5.66
CA GLY A 50 0.78 7.21 -6.50
C GLY A 50 0.37 6.97 -7.94
N SER A 51 1.29 6.46 -8.76
CA SER A 51 1.05 6.11 -10.15
C SER A 51 0.53 4.67 -10.29
N GLU A 52 -0.03 4.36 -11.47
CA GLU A 52 -0.43 3.00 -11.81
C GLU A 52 0.75 2.02 -11.77
N ALA A 53 1.90 2.42 -12.30
CA ALA A 53 3.12 1.62 -12.24
C ALA A 53 3.54 1.32 -10.80
N ALA A 54 3.45 2.29 -9.89
CA ALA A 54 3.74 2.08 -8.47
C ALA A 54 2.77 1.08 -7.82
N PHE A 55 1.48 1.19 -8.15
CA PHE A 55 0.48 0.24 -7.68
C PHE A 55 0.76 -1.19 -8.18
N TRP A 56 1.15 -1.34 -9.44
CA TRP A 56 1.56 -2.62 -10.02
C TRP A 56 2.76 -3.23 -9.33
N MET A 57 3.82 -2.44 -9.11
CA MET A 57 5.01 -2.90 -8.39
C MET A 57 4.66 -3.37 -6.99
N PHE A 58 3.81 -2.61 -6.27
CA PHE A 58 3.32 -3.03 -4.96
C PHE A 58 2.53 -4.34 -5.04
N ALA A 59 1.59 -4.46 -5.99
CA ALA A 59 0.74 -5.63 -6.15
C ALA A 59 1.56 -6.89 -6.46
N LEU A 60 2.54 -6.79 -7.37
CA LEU A 60 3.47 -7.88 -7.70
C LEU A 60 4.31 -8.27 -6.48
N ARG A 61 4.89 -7.29 -5.78
CA ARG A 61 5.67 -7.56 -4.57
C ARG A 61 4.82 -8.29 -3.54
N HIS A 62 3.62 -7.79 -3.24
CA HIS A 62 2.71 -8.40 -2.27
C HIS A 62 2.37 -9.85 -2.64
N ALA A 63 2.07 -10.12 -3.92
CA ALA A 63 1.75 -11.46 -4.38
C ALA A 63 2.93 -12.44 -4.22
N LEU A 64 4.16 -11.98 -4.47
CA LEU A 64 5.38 -12.77 -4.35
C LEU A 64 5.80 -12.99 -2.89
N SER A 65 5.89 -11.93 -2.09
CA SER A 65 6.37 -12.01 -0.70
C SER A 65 5.32 -12.53 0.28
N SER A 66 4.04 -12.54 -0.09
CA SER A 66 2.91 -12.86 0.81
C SER A 66 2.88 -12.01 2.10
N GLN A 67 3.51 -10.83 2.05
CA GLN A 67 3.51 -9.84 3.13
C GLN A 67 3.93 -8.50 2.54
N SER A 68 3.17 -7.45 2.81
CA SER A 68 3.54 -6.10 2.41
C SER A 68 3.30 -5.10 3.54
N VAL A 69 3.94 -3.95 3.40
CA VAL A 69 3.80 -2.85 4.35
C VAL A 69 3.13 -1.68 3.65
N LEU A 70 2.10 -1.13 4.28
CA LEU A 70 1.40 0.05 3.82
C LEU A 70 1.73 1.20 4.74
N ILE A 71 2.21 2.30 4.15
CA ILE A 71 2.47 3.52 4.89
C ILE A 71 1.32 4.48 4.62
N THR A 72 0.60 4.80 5.69
CA THR A 72 -0.64 5.58 5.61
C THR A 72 -0.50 6.91 6.32
N ARG A 73 -1.25 7.90 5.84
CA ARG A 73 -1.37 9.23 6.45
C ARG A 73 -2.83 9.65 6.38
N GLY A 74 -3.51 9.61 7.53
CA GLY A 74 -4.97 9.73 7.56
C GLY A 74 -5.63 8.54 6.86
N ASP A 75 -6.45 8.81 5.85
CA ASP A 75 -7.10 7.80 5.00
C ASP A 75 -6.38 7.55 3.68
N HIS A 76 -5.17 8.09 3.50
CA HIS A 76 -4.38 7.89 2.29
C HIS A 76 -3.29 6.84 2.53
N TRP A 77 -3.03 6.03 1.52
CA TRP A 77 -1.94 5.05 1.49
C TRP A 77 -1.01 5.41 0.32
N ASP A 78 0.27 5.61 0.60
CA ASP A 78 1.27 5.81 -0.45
C ASP A 78 1.73 4.46 -1.02
N VAL A 79 1.39 4.20 -2.28
CA VAL A 79 1.68 2.94 -2.96
C VAL A 79 3.14 2.83 -3.41
N ALA A 80 3.84 3.96 -3.53
CA ALA A 80 5.26 4.03 -3.87
C ALA A 80 6.14 4.04 -2.62
N ALA A 81 5.53 3.96 -1.43
CA ALA A 81 6.26 4.01 -0.19
C ALA A 81 7.24 2.83 -0.08
N SER A 82 8.41 3.11 0.48
CA SER A 82 9.47 2.11 0.66
C SER A 82 10.09 2.24 2.05
N ILE A 83 10.60 1.13 2.53
CA ILE A 83 11.35 1.02 3.78
C ILE A 83 12.75 0.53 3.39
N ASP A 84 13.75 1.29 3.78
CA ASP A 84 15.17 1.06 3.50
C ASP A 84 15.95 1.19 4.80
N GLY A 85 16.29 0.05 5.41
CA GLY A 85 16.85 0.01 6.77
C GLY A 85 15.96 0.73 7.78
N ASP A 86 16.50 1.78 8.39
CA ASP A 86 15.81 2.61 9.38
C ASP A 86 15.11 3.85 8.77
N GLU A 87 15.05 3.96 7.43
CA GLU A 87 14.36 5.04 6.74
C GLU A 87 13.05 4.56 6.10
N ILE A 88 11.98 5.31 6.33
CA ILE A 88 10.73 5.23 5.58
C ILE A 88 10.70 6.37 4.56
N ARG A 89 10.51 6.05 3.28
CA ARG A 89 10.21 7.03 2.23
C ARG A 89 8.74 6.93 1.87
N ALA A 90 7.98 7.98 2.17
CA ALA A 90 6.55 8.04 1.88
C ALA A 90 6.07 9.49 1.76
N PHE A 91 5.03 9.71 0.95
CA PHE A 91 4.40 11.00 0.66
C PHE A 91 5.41 12.08 0.27
N GLY A 92 6.44 11.70 -0.51
CA GLY A 92 7.53 12.59 -0.94
C GLY A 92 8.48 13.03 0.18
N ARG A 93 8.43 12.37 1.35
CA ARG A 93 9.25 12.69 2.53
C ARG A 93 9.99 11.45 3.03
N LYS A 94 11.09 11.69 3.75
CA LYS A 94 11.82 10.68 4.50
C LYS A 94 11.46 10.78 5.99
N PHE A 95 11.29 9.65 6.65
CA PHE A 95 11.05 9.54 8.08
C PHE A 95 12.03 8.53 8.66
N ALA A 96 12.62 8.84 9.82
CA ALA A 96 13.40 7.86 10.55
C ALA A 96 12.46 6.94 11.35
N LEU A 97 12.66 5.62 11.25
CA LEU A 97 12.07 4.63 12.13
C LEU A 97 12.75 4.76 13.50
N ARG A 98 12.17 5.58 14.38
CA ARG A 98 12.53 5.57 15.79
C ARG A 98 11.62 4.57 16.49
N GLN A 99 12.20 3.55 17.11
CA GLN A 99 11.45 2.71 18.05
C GLN A 99 10.90 3.63 19.15
N CYS A 100 9.57 3.75 19.23
CA CYS A 100 8.94 4.30 20.41
C CYS A 100 8.92 3.18 21.45
N LEU A 101 9.80 3.28 22.44
CA LEU A 101 9.76 2.49 23.68
C LEU A 101 8.50 2.84 24.49
#